data_AF-A0A2D9Q7G4-F1
#
_entry.id   AF-A0A2D9Q7G4-F1
#
_cell.length_a   1.000
_cell.length_b   1.000
_cell.length_c   1.000
_cell.angle_alpha   90.00
_cell.angle_beta   90.00
_cell.angle_gamma   90.00
#
_symmetry.space_group_name_H-M   'P 1'
#
loop_
_entity.id
_entity.type
_entity.pdbx_description
1 polymer ?
#
loop_
_entity_poly.entity_id
_entity_poly.type
_entity_poly.pdbx_seq_one_letter_code
_entity_poly.pdbx_strand_id
1 'polypeptide(L)' 'MFKKVINTPGFWKSVFALTIASAVLFTIIKWALDGFDFAFLTDGDPLLFLVLVLIGSFCYGFLVTFGKFRSKLKENEPRE' A
#
# COMPACT_ATOMS: atom_id res chain seq x y z
N MET A 1 8.79 19.43 5.44
CA MET A 1 7.52 18.65 5.36
C MET A 1 7.73 17.15 5.26
N PHE A 2 8.36 16.62 4.20
CA PHE A 2 8.49 15.16 3.98
C PHE A 2 9.21 14.43 5.12
N LYS A 3 10.37 14.95 5.58
CA LYS A 3 11.08 14.43 6.78
C LYS A 3 10.20 14.39 8.03
N LYS A 4 9.34 15.40 8.24
CA LYS A 4 8.43 15.51 9.39
C LYS A 4 7.37 14.40 9.36
N VAL A 5 6.83 14.11 8.17
CA VAL A 5 5.85 13.03 7.94
C VAL A 5 6.44 11.66 8.22
N ILE A 6 7.60 11.34 7.63
CA ILE A 6 8.22 10.01 7.77
C ILE A 6 8.82 9.75 9.16
N ASN A 7 9.19 10.80 9.90
CA ASN A 7 9.61 10.70 11.30
C ASN A 7 8.44 10.68 12.29
N THR A 8 7.19 10.82 11.83
CA THR A 8 6.05 10.78 12.75
C THR A 8 5.93 9.38 13.34
N PRO A 9 5.88 9.23 14.68
CA PRO A 9 5.72 7.92 15.30
C PRO A 9 4.42 7.28 14.80
N GLY A 10 4.54 6.04 14.31
CA GLY A 10 3.41 5.30 13.73
C GLY A 10 3.21 5.49 12.21
N PHE A 11 3.94 6.39 11.54
CA PHE A 11 3.90 6.51 10.08
C PHE A 11 4.20 5.17 9.40
N TRP A 12 5.36 4.58 9.71
CA TRP A 12 5.78 3.30 9.14
C TRP A 12 4.82 2.16 9.48
N LYS A 13 4.28 2.13 10.71
CA LYS A 13 3.26 1.14 11.09
C LYS A 13 2.01 1.26 10.22
N SER A 14 1.59 2.49 9.92
CA SER A 14 0.47 2.74 9.02
C SER A 14 0.80 2.37 7.57
N VAL A 15 2.02 2.63 7.10
CA VAL A 15 2.48 2.22 5.75
C VAL A 15 2.40 0.69 5.62
N PHE A 16 2.94 -0.04 6.59
CA PHE A 16 2.89 -1.51 6.59
C PHE A 16 1.46 -2.03 6.63
N ALA A 17 0.60 -1.49 7.51
CA ALA A 17 -0.79 -1.89 7.60
C ALA A 17 -1.55 -1.66 6.29
N LEU A 18 -1.38 -0.49 5.66
CA LEU A 18 -2.03 -0.17 4.38
C LEU A 18 -1.48 -1.02 3.23
N THR A 19 -0.17 -1.27 3.21
CA THR A 19 0.48 -2.10 2.19
C THR A 19 -0.06 -3.53 2.25
N ILE A 20 -0.15 -4.12 3.44
CA ILE A 20 -0.69 -5.48 3.64
C ILE A 20 -2.17 -5.52 3.24
N ALA A 21 -2.98 -4.57 3.71
CA ALA A 21 -4.40 -4.50 3.35
C ALA A 21 -4.61 -4.37 1.83
N SER A 22 -3.80 -3.54 1.18
CA SER A 22 -3.88 -3.34 -0.27
C SER A 22 -3.40 -4.55 -1.04
N ALA A 23 -2.35 -5.25 -0.59
CA ALA A 23 -1.87 -6.48 -1.22
C ALA A 23 -2.92 -7.60 -1.16
N VAL A 24 -3.58 -7.76 -0.02
CA VAL A 24 -4.70 -8.70 0.13
C VAL A 24 -5.84 -8.31 -0.81
N LEU A 25 -6.21 -7.02 -0.87
CA LEU A 25 -7.26 -6.54 -1.76
C LEU A 25 -6.94 -6.82 -3.25
N PHE A 26 -5.73 -6.50 -3.70
CA PHE A 26 -5.30 -6.77 -5.07
C PHE A 26 -5.27 -8.26 -5.40
N THR A 27 -4.87 -9.09 -4.44
CA THR A 27 -4.89 -10.55 -4.58
C THR A 27 -6.31 -11.07 -4.76
N ILE A 28 -7.27 -10.57 -3.98
CA ILE A 28 -8.70 -10.93 -4.09
C ILE A 28 -9.27 -10.46 -5.44
N ILE A 29 -8.96 -9.23 -5.87
CA ILE A 29 -9.40 -8.70 -7.16
C ILE A 29 -8.88 -9.58 -8.29
N LYS A 30 -7.59 -9.93 -8.27
CA LYS A 30 -6.99 -10.84 -9.26
C LYS A 30 -7.65 -12.20 -9.26
N TRP A 31 -7.84 -12.80 -8.10
CA TRP A 31 -8.51 -14.08 -7.95
C TRP A 31 -9.94 -14.05 -8.53
N ALA A 32 -10.68 -12.97 -8.31
CA ALA A 32 -12.02 -12.80 -8.88
C ALA A 32 -12.00 -12.62 -10.41
N LEU A 33 -11.00 -11.91 -10.96
CA LEU A 33 -10.82 -11.73 -12.41
C LEU A 33 -10.44 -13.03 -13.12
N ASP A 34 -9.64 -13.87 -12.47
CA ASP A 34 -9.25 -15.20 -12.95
C ASP A 34 -10.31 -16.28 -12.66
N GLY A 35 -11.54 -15.89 -12.32
CA GLY A 35 -12.68 -16.81 -12.18
C GLY A 35 -12.63 -17.67 -10.90
N PHE A 36 -11.97 -17.18 -9.86
CA PHE A 36 -11.67 -17.91 -8.62
C PHE A 36 -10.70 -19.08 -8.79
N ASP A 37 -9.98 -19.13 -9.91
CA ASP A 37 -8.95 -20.12 -10.15
C ASP A 37 -7.61 -19.68 -9.53
N PHE A 38 -6.85 -20.63 -8.97
CA PHE A 38 -5.51 -20.38 -8.44
C PHE A 38 -4.42 -20.59 -9.51
N ALA A 39 -4.80 -20.83 -10.77
CA ALA A 39 -3.90 -21.04 -11.91
C ALA A 39 -2.91 -19.90 -12.11
N PHE A 40 -3.22 -18.67 -11.67
CA PHE A 40 -2.27 -17.54 -11.69
C PHE A 40 -1.01 -17.76 -10.83
N LEU A 41 -1.01 -18.77 -9.95
CA LEU A 41 0.17 -19.20 -9.18
C LEU A 41 0.97 -20.31 -9.86
N THR A 42 0.38 -21.04 -10.82
CA THR A 42 0.96 -22.27 -11.39
C THR A 42 1.23 -22.22 -12.89
N ASP A 43 0.43 -21.51 -13.69
CA ASP A 43 0.54 -21.51 -15.16
C ASP A 43 1.41 -20.37 -15.73
N GLY A 44 1.83 -19.42 -14.89
CA GLY A 44 2.58 -18.23 -15.32
C GLY A 44 3.92 -18.04 -14.61
N ASP A 45 4.33 -16.77 -14.51
CA ASP A 45 5.53 -16.32 -13.79
C ASP A 45 5.12 -15.80 -12.39
N PRO A 46 4.94 -16.68 -11.38
CA PRO A 46 4.43 -16.29 -10.07
C PRO A 46 5.34 -15.30 -9.35
N LEU A 47 6.64 -15.33 -9.66
CA LEU A 47 7.63 -14.36 -9.18
C LEU A 47 7.32 -12.95 -9.69
N LEU A 48 7.05 -12.80 -10.99
CA LEU A 48 6.72 -11.49 -11.57
C LEU A 48 5.41 -10.96 -11.00
N PHE A 49 4.40 -11.82 -10.82
CA PHE A 49 3.15 -11.45 -10.17
C PHE A 49 3.37 -10.96 -8.73
N LEU A 50 4.12 -11.72 -7.93
CA LEU A 50 4.42 -11.36 -6.54
C LEU A 50 5.17 -10.03 -6.46
N VAL A 51 6.16 -9.80 -7.33
CA VAL A 51 6.94 -8.56 -7.39
C VAL A 51 6.05 -7.38 -7.77
N LEU A 52 5.19 -7.53 -8.77
CA LEU A 52 4.25 -6.47 -9.18
C LEU A 52 3.24 -6.14 -8.08
N VAL A 53 2.69 -7.15 -7.40
CA VAL A 53 1.79 -6.95 -6.26
C VAL A 53 2.51 -6.28 -5.11
N LEU A 54 3.72 -6.70 -4.76
CA LEU A 54 4.51 -6.08 -3.68
C LEU A 54 4.84 -4.62 -3.99
N ILE A 55 5.39 -4.33 -5.17
CA ILE A 55 5.76 -2.97 -5.57
C ILE A 55 4.51 -2.09 -5.69
N GLY A 56 3.46 -2.59 -6.34
CA GLY A 56 2.21 -1.84 -6.51
C GLY A 56 1.53 -1.53 -5.17
N SER A 57 1.41 -2.54 -4.30
CA SER A 57 0.78 -2.38 -2.99
C SER A 57 1.61 -1.52 -2.05
N PHE A 58 2.94 -1.61 -2.12
CA PHE A 58 3.83 -0.76 -1.34
C PHE A 58 3.78 0.69 -1.79
N CYS A 59 3.87 0.95 -3.10
CA CYS A 59 3.72 2.31 -3.65
C CYS A 59 2.37 2.92 -3.29
N TYR A 60 1.28 2.17 -3.44
CA TYR A 60 -0.06 2.63 -3.06
C TYR A 60 -0.15 2.89 -1.55
N GLY A 61 0.26 1.92 -0.72
CA GLY A 61 0.22 2.04 0.74
C GLY A 61 1.05 3.20 1.26
N PHE A 62 2.24 3.43 0.66
CA PHE A 62 3.11 4.55 0.99
C PHE A 62 2.50 5.89 0.59
N LEU A 63 2.02 6.04 -0.65
CA LEU A 63 1.43 7.30 -1.14
C LEU A 63 0.19 7.70 -0.34
N VAL A 64 -0.72 6.75 -0.07
CA VAL A 64 -1.94 7.01 0.70
C VAL A 64 -1.61 7.39 2.15
N THR A 65 -0.70 6.65 2.79
CA THR A 65 -0.28 6.95 4.16
C THR A 65 0.43 8.30 4.23
N PHE A 66 1.31 8.58 3.27
CA PHE A 66 2.00 9.86 3.15
C PHE A 66 1.03 11.02 2.98
N GLY A 67 0.05 10.90 2.09
CA GLY A 67 -1.01 11.91 1.91
C GLY A 67 -1.79 12.15 3.20
N LYS A 68 -2.22 11.07 3.87
CA LYS A 68 -2.99 11.14 5.13
C LYS A 68 -2.23 11.85 6.24
N PHE A 69 -0.97 11.46 6.49
CA PHE A 69 -0.14 12.08 7.53
C PHE A 69 0.28 13.50 7.17
N ARG A 70 0.59 13.78 5.89
CA ARG A 70 0.89 15.13 5.42
C ARG A 70 -0.29 16.07 5.65
N SER A 71 -1.51 15.63 5.32
CA SER A 71 -2.72 16.43 5.52
C SER A 71 -2.97 16.69 7.00
N LYS A 72 -2.83 15.66 7.86
CA LYS A 72 -2.96 15.79 9.31
C LYS A 72 -1.94 16.74 9.94
N LEU A 73 -0.68 16.72 9.48
CA LEU A 73 0.35 17.63 9.98
C LEU A 73 0.12 19.07 9.52
N LYS A 74 -0.41 19.27 8.31
CA LYS A 74 -0.77 20.60 7.79
C LYS A 74 -2.01 21.19 8.47
N GLU A 75 -2.95 20.33 8.89
CA GLU A 75 -4.15 20.73 9.64
C GLU A 75 -3.83 21.15 11.09
N ASN A 76 -2.84 20.52 11.71
CA ASN A 76 -2.37 20.83 13.07
C ASN A 76 -1.30 21.95 13.12
N GLU A 77 -0.89 22.51 11.99
CA GLU A 77 -0.08 23.73 11.98
C GLU A 77 -1.00 24.91 12.31
N PRO A 78 -0.81 25.61 13.45
CA PRO A 78 -1.64 26.74 13.81
C PRO A 78 -1.58 27.78 12.70
N ARG A 79 -2.76 28.20 12.21
CA ARG A 79 -2.88 29.32 11.27
C ARG A 79 -2.62 30.58 12.08
N GLU A 80 -1.40 31.09 12.02
CA GLU A 80 -1.10 32.49 12.41
C GLU A 80 -1.59 33.45 11.33
#